data_AF-A0A8J2XET0-F1
#
_entry.id   AF-A0A8J2XET0-F1
#
_cell.length_a   1.000
_cell.length_b   1.000
_cell.length_c   1.000
_cell.angle_alpha   90.00
_cell.angle_beta   90.00
_cell.angle_gamma   90.00
#
_symmetry.space_group_name_H-M   'P 1'
#
loop_
_entity.id
_entity.type
_entity.pdbx_description
1 polymer ?
#
loop_
_entity_poly.entity_id
_entity_poly.type
_entity_poly.pdbx_seq_one_letter_code
_entity_poly.pdbx_strand_id
1 'polypeptide(L)'
;MTVRKVHASEISDSDPGFPPIADIAFWGMGFIAIVLMIAMIAVVVKSGASPLEKILLTALVLLAPVLGSIIAAAILISRRGSRTLT
;
A
#
# COMPACT_ATOMS: atom_id res chain seq x y z
N MET A 1 -52.61 30.15 -5.29
CA MET A 1 -51.67 30.28 -4.16
C MET A 1 -50.67 29.14 -4.29
N THR A 2 -49.48 29.42 -4.81
CA THR A 2 -48.44 28.45 -5.19
C THR A 2 -47.49 28.25 -4.01
N VAL A 3 -47.53 27.07 -3.39
CA VAL A 3 -46.50 26.68 -2.42
C VAL A 3 -45.48 25.81 -3.15
N ARG A 4 -44.38 26.43 -3.55
CA ARG A 4 -43.13 25.71 -3.81
C ARG A 4 -42.65 25.15 -2.48
N LYS A 5 -42.62 23.83 -2.32
CA LYS A 5 -41.82 23.19 -1.27
C LYS A 5 -40.74 22.35 -1.93
N VAL A 6 -39.66 23.06 -2.23
CA VAL A 6 -38.35 22.52 -2.54
C VAL A 6 -37.92 21.63 -1.36
N HIS A 7 -37.80 20.33 -1.58
CA HIS A 7 -36.97 19.39 -0.82
C HIS A 7 -36.19 18.67 -1.93
N ALA A 8 -34.95 18.98 -2.32
CA ALA A 8 -33.80 19.49 -1.60
C ALA A 8 -33.50 18.75 -0.29
N SER A 9 -33.58 17.41 -0.32
CA SER A 9 -32.94 16.56 0.68
C SER A 9 -32.98 15.08 0.28
N GLU A 10 -32.56 14.73 -0.93
CA GLU A 10 -32.04 13.39 -1.24
C GLU A 10 -30.66 13.55 -1.88
N ILE A 11 -29.77 14.21 -1.14
CA ILE A 11 -28.33 14.06 -1.31
C ILE A 11 -27.84 13.63 0.08
N SER A 12 -28.20 12.42 0.45
CA SER A 12 -27.67 11.77 1.64
C SER A 12 -27.70 10.27 1.38
N ASP A 13 -26.71 9.81 0.63
CA ASP A 13 -25.98 8.61 1.02
C ASP A 13 -24.55 8.79 0.54
N SER A 14 -23.78 9.36 1.45
CA SER A 14 -22.34 9.35 1.53
C SER A 14 -21.72 8.07 0.97
N ASP A 15 -21.21 8.14 -0.26
CA ASP A 15 -20.05 7.33 -0.66
C ASP A 15 -18.90 7.68 0.30
N PRO A 16 -18.34 6.75 1.09
CA PRO A 16 -17.02 6.94 1.66
C PRO A 16 -16.00 6.76 0.53
N GLY A 17 -16.06 7.66 -0.45
CA GLY A 17 -15.02 7.76 -1.47
C GLY A 17 -13.72 8.03 -0.74
N PHE A 18 -12.82 7.04 -0.75
CA PHE A 18 -11.45 7.25 -0.31
C PHE A 18 -10.96 8.57 -0.90
N PRO A 19 -10.46 9.52 -0.09
CA PRO A 19 -10.11 10.83 -0.62
C PRO A 19 -9.07 10.61 -1.72
N PRO A 20 -9.18 11.26 -2.90
CA PRO A 20 -8.27 11.06 -4.02
C PRO A 20 -6.80 11.29 -3.63
N ILE A 21 -6.56 12.07 -2.56
CA ILE A 21 -5.26 12.30 -1.95
C ILE A 21 -4.67 11.02 -1.32
N ALA A 22 -5.50 10.19 -0.67
CA ALA A 22 -5.05 8.91 -0.11
C ALA A 22 -4.68 7.91 -1.21
N ASP A 23 -5.40 7.93 -2.33
CA ASP A 23 -5.09 7.10 -3.50
C ASP A 23 -3.75 7.55 -4.13
N ILE A 24 -3.57 8.85 -4.35
CA ILE A 24 -2.30 9.42 -4.83
C ILE A 24 -1.13 9.10 -3.89
N ALA A 25 -1.33 9.20 -2.57
CA ALA A 25 -0.31 8.87 -1.59
C ALA A 25 0.02 7.37 -1.57
N PHE A 26 -0.98 6.50 -1.75
CA PHE A 26 -0.79 5.06 -1.85
C PHE A 26 0.03 4.68 -3.10
N TRP A 27 -0.34 5.20 -4.27
CA TRP A 27 0.41 5.02 -5.50
C TRP A 27 1.82 5.63 -5.42
N GLY A 28 1.96 6.82 -4.81
CA GLY A 28 3.24 7.49 -4.62
C GLY A 28 4.18 6.71 -3.71
N MET A 29 3.71 6.21 -2.57
CA MET A 29 4.51 5.37 -1.66
C MET A 29 4.90 4.04 -2.30
N GLY A 30 3.98 3.40 -3.05
CA GLY A 30 4.28 2.18 -3.81
C GLY A 30 5.34 2.41 -4.88
N PHE A 31 5.25 3.51 -5.62
CA PHE A 31 6.23 3.88 -6.62
C PHE A 31 7.60 4.16 -6.00
N ILE A 32 7.66 4.91 -4.89
CA ILE A 32 8.91 5.17 -4.16
C ILE A 32 9.55 3.86 -3.69
N ALA A 33 8.76 2.93 -3.15
CA ALA A 33 9.27 1.62 -2.72
C ALA A 33 9.88 0.83 -3.88
N ILE A 34 9.23 0.82 -5.06
CA ILE A 34 9.75 0.16 -6.26
C ILE A 34 11.06 0.80 -6.72
N VAL A 35 11.13 2.14 -6.76
CA VAL A 35 12.34 2.87 -7.15
C VAL A 35 13.50 2.56 -6.21
N LEU A 36 13.26 2.55 -4.90
CA LEU A 36 14.28 2.21 -3.90
C LEU A 36 14.75 0.76 -4.04
N MET A 37 13.85 -0.17 -4.33
CA MET A 37 14.19 -1.56 -4.60
C MET A 37 15.09 -1.71 -5.82
N ILE A 38 14.75 -1.04 -6.94
CA ILE A 38 15.58 -1.05 -8.16
C ILE A 38 16.94 -0.42 -7.90
N ALA A 39 16.99 0.69 -7.16
CA ALA A 39 18.24 1.35 -6.79
C ALA A 39 19.14 0.41 -5.96
N MET A 40 18.57 -0.31 -4.99
CA MET A 40 19.29 -1.32 -4.21
C MET A 40 19.85 -2.44 -5.08
N ILE A 41 19.07 -2.98 -6.02
CA ILE A 41 19.54 -4.00 -6.97
C ILE A 41 20.69 -3.45 -7.82
N ALA A 42 20.57 -2.22 -8.32
CA ALA A 42 21.62 -1.57 -9.12
C ALA A 42 22.92 -1.38 -8.32
N VAL A 43 22.83 -1.03 -7.03
CA VAL A 43 23.97 -0.94 -6.12
C VAL A 43 24.64 -2.30 -5.93
N VAL A 44 23.86 -3.36 -5.72
CA VAL A 44 24.38 -4.73 -5.59
C VAL A 44 25.06 -5.18 -6.89
N VAL A 45 24.46 -4.90 -8.05
CA VAL A 45 25.02 -5.28 -9.36
C VAL A 45 26.32 -4.52 -9.64
N LYS A 46 26.37 -3.22 -9.34
CA LYS A 46 27.56 -2.36 -9.51
C LYS A 46 28.65 -2.65 -8.48
N SER A 47 28.31 -3.22 -7.33
CA SER A 47 29.30 -3.60 -6.32
C SER A 47 30.31 -4.59 -6.91
N GLY A 48 31.58 -4.49 -6.51
CA GLY A 48 32.63 -5.45 -6.88
C GLY A 48 32.52 -6.79 -6.16
N ALA A 49 31.37 -7.10 -5.55
CA ALA A 49 31.16 -8.31 -4.77
C ALA A 49 31.26 -9.58 -5.62
N SER A 50 31.61 -10.68 -4.97
CA SER A 50 31.67 -11.99 -5.64
C SER A 50 30.29 -12.39 -6.19
N PRO A 51 30.22 -13.25 -7.23
CA PRO A 51 28.94 -13.67 -7.82
C PRO A 51 27.98 -14.28 -6.78
N LEU A 52 28.51 -15.02 -5.81
CA LEU A 52 27.74 -15.62 -4.72
C LEU A 52 27.13 -14.58 -3.78
N GLU A 53 27.90 -13.56 -3.39
CA GLU A 53 27.41 -12.46 -2.54
C GLU A 53 26.33 -11.64 -3.25
N LYS A 54 26.49 -11.39 -4.57
CA LYS A 54 25.47 -10.70 -5.36
C LYS A 54 24.16 -11.48 -5.42
N ILE A 55 24.22 -12.80 -5.61
CA ILE A 55 23.04 -13.66 -5.62
C ILE A 55 22.36 -13.63 -4.24
N LEU A 56 23.13 -13.75 -3.16
CA LEU A 56 22.59 -13.75 -1.80
C LEU A 56 21.94 -12.40 -1.44
N LEU A 57 22.59 -11.29 -1.75
CA LEU A 57 22.05 -9.94 -1.51
C LEU A 57 20.81 -9.66 -2.35
N THR A 58 20.82 -10.06 -3.62
CA THR A 58 19.65 -9.89 -4.50
C THR A 58 18.48 -10.75 -4.03
N ALA A 59 18.74 -11.99 -3.60
CA ALA A 59 17.72 -12.87 -3.03
C ALA A 59 17.12 -12.29 -1.74
N LEU A 60 17.94 -11.72 -0.85
CA LEU A 60 17.48 -11.03 0.35
C LEU A 60 16.60 -9.81 0.02
N VAL A 61 17.02 -8.99 -0.96
CA VAL A 61 16.24 -7.83 -1.43
C VAL A 61 14.90 -8.26 -2.04
N LEU A 62 14.83 -9.42 -2.70
CA LEU A 62 13.60 -9.98 -3.26
C LEU A 62 12.70 -10.65 -2.21
N LEU A 63 13.27 -11.20 -1.13
CA LEU A 63 12.53 -11.84 -0.05
C LEU A 63 11.93 -10.83 0.94
N ALA A 64 12.58 -9.69 1.16
CA ALA A 64 12.10 -8.66 2.09
C ALA A 64 10.65 -8.16 1.79
N PRO A 65 10.24 -7.88 0.53
CA PRO A 65 8.86 -7.55 0.20
C PRO A 65 7.86 -8.67 0.50
N VAL A 66 8.27 -9.93 0.32
CA VAL A 66 7.43 -11.11 0.61
C VAL A 66 7.21 -11.22 2.12
N LEU A 67 8.24 -11.02 2.92
CA LEU A 67 8.11 -10.99 4.38
C LEU A 67 7.21 -9.83 4.83
N GLY A 68 7.38 -8.66 4.22
CA GLY A 68 6.54 -7.48 4.46
C GLY A 68 5.06 -7.71 4.15
N SER A 69 4.76 -8.39 3.04
CA SER A 69 3.37 -8.70 2.66
C SER A 69 2.71 -9.71 3.61
N ILE A 70 3.46 -10.72 4.08
CA ILE A 70 3.01 -11.69 5.08
C ILE A 70 2.69 -10.98 6.40
N ILE A 71 3.57 -10.11 6.88
CA ILE A 71 3.35 -9.34 8.11
C ILE A 71 2.14 -8.40 7.97
N ALA A 72 2.02 -7.69 6.85
CA ALA A 72 0.87 -6.83 6.58
C ALA A 72 -0.46 -7.61 6.55
N ALA A 73 -0.46 -8.80 5.93
CA ALA A 73 -1.62 -9.69 5.92
C ALA A 73 -1.97 -10.18 7.34
N ALA A 74 -0.97 -10.57 8.14
CA ALA A 74 -1.17 -10.99 9.51
C ALA A 74 -1.77 -9.86 10.38
N ILE A 75 -1.30 -8.62 10.21
CA ILE A 75 -1.86 -7.44 10.91
C ILE A 75 -3.31 -7.19 10.47
N LEU A 76 -3.62 -7.31 9.18
CA LEU A 76 -5.00 -7.16 8.67
C LEU A 76 -5.95 -8.23 9.24
N ILE A 77 -5.51 -9.49 9.30
CA ILE A 77 -6.30 -10.60 9.85
C ILE A 77 -6.52 -10.40 11.36
N SER A 78 -5.46 -10.05 12.10
CA SER A 78 -5.53 -9.75 13.53
C SER A 78 -6.54 -8.62 13.84
N ARG A 79 -6.55 -7.55 13.03
CA ARG A 79 -7.52 -6.46 13.16
C ARG A 79 -8.96 -6.87 12.85
N ARG A 80 -9.19 -7.83 11.94
CA ARG A 80 -10.55 -8.34 11.67
C ARG A 80 -11.07 -9.22 12.79
N GLY A 81 -10.24 -10.09 13.37
CA GLY A 81 -10.62 -10.91 14.52
C GLY A 81 -10.99 -10.10 15.77
N SER A 82 -10.40 -8.92 15.94
CA SER A 82 -10.71 -7.99 17.03
C SER A 82 -12.08 -7.30 16.90
N ARG A 83 -12.67 -7.24 15.70
CA ARG A 83 -13.96 -6.55 15.46
C ARG A 83 -15.19 -7.45 15.59
N THR A 84 -14.99 -8.77 15.75
CA THR A 84 -16.07 -9.76 15.84
C THR A 84 -16.48 -10.11 17.28
N LEU A 85 -15.86 -9.50 18.29
CA LEU A 85 -16.05 -9.79 19.72
C LEU A 85 -16.63 -8.62 20.54
N THR A 86 -17.10 -7.55 19.88
CA THR A 86 -17.83 -6.42 20.48
C THR A 86 -19.15 -6.26 19.77
#